data_AF-B1ZNX3-F1
#
_entry.id   AF-B1ZNX3-F1
#
_cell.length_a   1.000
_cell.length_b   1.000
_cell.length_c   1.000
_cell.angle_alpha   90.00
_cell.angle_beta   90.00
_cell.angle_gamma   90.00
#
_symmetry.space_group_name_H-M   'P 1'
#
loop_
_entity.id
_entity.type
_entity.pdbx_description
1 polymer ?
#
loop_
_entity_poly.entity_id
_entity_poly.type
_entity_poly.pdbx_seq_one_letter_code
_entity_poly.pdbx_strand_id
1 'polypeptide(L)' 'MERDIKNSVQQLLDAIEARDGTRIAVAMERVDDLLARGRASLHPQLVHFLQNRSYAKALMFLGGASDIPVGACGGRAARS' A
#
# COMPACT_ATOMS: atom_id res chain seq x y z
N MET A 1 -10.88 9.52 2.19
CA MET A 1 -10.42 8.48 1.25
C MET A 1 -8.89 8.33 1.25
N GLU A 2 -8.11 9.23 0.63
CA GLU A 2 -6.64 9.08 0.59
C GLU A 2 -5.98 9.05 1.98
N ARG A 3 -6.49 9.85 2.92
CA ARG A 3 -6.08 9.80 4.34
C ARG A 3 -6.34 8.44 4.99
N ASP A 4 -7.48 7.81 4.67
CA ASP A 4 -7.86 6.51 5.22
C ASP A 4 -7.00 5.39 4.63
N ILE A 5 -6.69 5.49 3.32
CA ILE A 5 -5.75 4.61 2.64
C ILE A 5 -4.36 4.76 3.27
N LYS A 6 -3.89 6.00 3.48
CA LYS A 6 -2.58 6.26 4.12
C LYS A 6 -2.48 5.61 5.49
N ASN A 7 -3.49 5.79 6.33
CA ASN A 7 -3.53 5.19 7.67
C ASN A 7 -3.55 3.65 7.60
N SER A 8 -4.32 3.08 6.68
CA SER A 8 -4.41 1.62 6.54
C SER A 8 -3.11 1.02 6.00
N VAL A 9 -2.45 1.69 5.05
CA VAL A 9 -1.13 1.31 4.54
C VAL A 9 -0.06 1.41 5.63
N GLN A 10 -0.07 2.46 6.45
CA GLN A 10 0.85 2.57 7.59
C GLN A 10 0.63 1.40 8.58
N GLN A 11 -0.62 1.14 8.97
CA GLN A 11 -0.96 0.03 9.86
C GLN A 11 -0.52 -1.33 9.32
N LEU A 12 -0.61 -1.53 8.00
CA LEU A 12 -0.14 -2.73 7.34
C LEU A 12 1.37 -2.88 7.45
N LEU A 13 2.13 -1.81 7.18
CA LEU A 13 3.59 -1.84 7.30
C LEU A 13 4.03 -2.08 8.74
N ASP A 14 3.40 -1.42 9.72
CA ASP A 14 3.66 -1.65 11.15
C ASP A 14 3.36 -3.10 11.56
N ALA A 15 2.29 -3.69 11.02
CA ALA A 15 1.93 -5.09 11.29
C ALA A 15 2.92 -6.08 10.66
N ILE A 16 3.45 -5.78 9.46
CA ILE A 16 4.51 -6.56 8.82
C ILE A 16 5.78 -6.53 9.66
N GLU A 17 6.18 -5.35 10.14
CA GLU A 17 7.35 -5.19 11.01
C GLU A 17 7.19 -5.98 12.33
N ALA A 18 5.99 -5.93 12.92
CA ALA A 18 5.65 -6.67 14.13
C ALA A 18 5.42 -8.18 13.91
N ARG A 19 5.42 -8.64 12.64
CA ARG A 19 5.09 -10.03 12.25
C ARG A 19 3.72 -10.50 12.75
N ASP A 20 2.76 -9.59 12.87
CA ASP A 20 1.40 -9.89 13.32
C ASP A 20 0.53 -10.25 12.12
N GLY A 21 0.43 -11.56 11.82
CA GLY A 21 -0.34 -12.08 10.70
C GLY A 21 -1.83 -11.68 10.71
N THR A 22 -2.42 -11.54 11.88
CA THR A 22 -3.83 -11.15 12.01
C THR A 22 -4.02 -9.69 11.61
N ARG A 23 -3.17 -8.80 12.14
CA ARG A 23 -3.21 -7.38 11.77
C ARG A 23 -2.87 -7.14 10.31
N ILE A 24 -1.95 -7.93 9.75
CA ILE A 24 -1.63 -7.89 8.31
C ILE A 24 -2.89 -8.19 7.49
N ALA A 25 -3.60 -9.29 7.79
CA ALA A 25 -4.80 -9.68 7.05
C ALA A 25 -5.89 -8.59 7.12
N VAL A 26 -6.17 -8.07 8.32
CA VAL A 26 -7.17 -7.00 8.52
C VAL A 26 -6.80 -5.72 7.77
N ALA A 27 -5.53 -5.31 7.83
CA ALA A 27 -5.09 -4.09 7.16
C ALA A 27 -5.10 -4.26 5.63
N MET A 28 -4.76 -5.44 5.10
CA MET A 28 -4.86 -5.76 3.67
C MET A 28 -6.30 -5.69 3.17
N GLU A 29 -7.23 -6.34 3.87
CA GLU A 29 -8.66 -6.31 3.52
C GLU A 29 -9.20 -4.87 3.50
N ARG A 30 -8.82 -4.07 4.50
CA ARG A 30 -9.20 -2.66 4.57
C ARG A 30 -8.65 -1.83 3.40
N VAL A 31 -7.39 -2.07 3.00
CA VAL A 31 -6.80 -1.39 1.84
C VAL A 31 -7.54 -1.78 0.55
N ASP A 32 -7.87 -3.05 0.39
CA ASP A 32 -8.59 -3.56 -0.79
C ASP A 32 -10.02 -2.98 -0.88
N ASP A 33 -10.75 -2.90 0.24
CA ASP A 33 -12.08 -2.27 0.31
C ASP A 33 -12.03 -0.76 -0.05
N LEU A 34 -11.08 -0.03 0.52
CA LEU A 34 -10.90 1.40 0.24
C LEU A 34 -10.52 1.64 -1.22
N LEU A 35 -9.66 0.78 -1.80
CA LEU A 35 -9.32 0.84 -3.21
C LEU A 35 -10.54 0.58 -4.09
N ALA A 36 -11.33 -0.45 -3.78
CA ALA A 36 -12.52 -0.79 -4.56
C ALA A 36 -13.54 0.37 -4.58
N ARG A 37 -13.77 1.02 -3.43
CA ARG A 37 -14.70 2.15 -3.30
C ARG A 37 -14.17 3.43 -3.94
N GLY A 38 -12.87 3.68 -3.85
CA GLY A 38 -12.25 4.94 -4.27
C GLY A 38 -11.71 4.94 -5.70
N ARG A 39 -11.67 3.79 -6.40
CA ARG A 39 -10.89 3.62 -7.64
C ARG A 39 -11.12 4.69 -8.70
N ALA A 40 -12.37 5.15 -8.86
CA ALA A 40 -12.72 6.14 -9.87
C ALA A 40 -12.20 7.57 -9.56
N SER A 41 -11.93 7.87 -8.29
CA SER A 41 -11.50 9.20 -7.82
C SER A 41 -10.05 9.27 -7.37
N LEU A 42 -9.36 8.12 -7.24
CA LEU A 42 -7.97 8.06 -6.79
C LEU A 42 -7.01 8.35 -7.93
N HIS A 43 -5.84 8.93 -7.59
CA HIS A 43 -4.78 9.15 -8.56
C HIS A 43 -4.34 7.83 -9.22
N PRO A 44 -4.16 7.75 -10.56
CA PRO A 44 -3.81 6.50 -11.25
C PRO A 44 -2.55 5.83 -10.72
N GLN A 45 -1.55 6.62 -10.31
CA GLN A 45 -0.30 6.10 -9.74
C GLN A 45 -0.53 5.44 -8.37
N LEU A 46 -1.42 6.01 -7.55
CA LEU A 46 -1.79 5.41 -6.26
C LEU A 46 -2.53 4.10 -6.47
N VAL A 47 -3.49 4.06 -7.40
CA VAL A 47 -4.19 2.82 -7.79
C VAL A 47 -3.20 1.76 -8.25
N HIS A 48 -2.22 2.14 -9.09
CA HIS A 48 -1.19 1.23 -9.56
C HIS A 48 -0.36 0.63 -8.41
N PHE A 49 0.08 1.44 -7.44
CA PHE A 49 0.85 0.93 -6.30
C PHE A 49 0.03 -0.03 -5.43
N LEU A 50 -1.23 0.33 -5.13
CA LEU A 50 -2.09 -0.49 -4.28
C LEU A 50 -2.41 -1.83 -4.95
N GLN A 51 -2.73 -1.85 -6.25
CA GLN A 51 -3.00 -3.08 -7.00
C GLN A 51 -1.80 -4.03 -7.08
N ASN A 52 -0.59 -3.47 -7.12
CA ASN A 52 0.65 -4.26 -7.14
C ASN A 52 1.23 -4.53 -5.74
N ARG A 53 0.46 -4.26 -4.66
CA ARG A 53 0.89 -4.41 -3.26
C ARG A 53 2.21 -3.69 -2.96
N SER A 54 2.48 -2.60 -3.66
CA SER A 54 3.65 -1.74 -3.47
C SER A 54 3.38 -0.75 -2.34
N TYR A 55 3.07 -1.25 -1.14
CA TYR A 55 2.55 -0.45 -0.03
C TYR A 55 3.52 0.65 0.44
N ALA A 56 4.83 0.39 0.43
CA ALA A 56 5.84 1.41 0.74
C ALA A 56 5.80 2.58 -0.26
N LYS A 57 5.59 2.30 -1.56
CA LYS A 57 5.45 3.33 -2.59
C LYS A 57 4.14 4.10 -2.47
N ALA A 58 3.05 3.40 -2.13
CA ALA A 58 1.78 4.04 -1.84
C ALA A 58 1.92 5.01 -0.65
N LEU A 59 2.64 4.62 0.42
CA LEU A 59 2.88 5.50 1.56
C LEU A 59 3.72 6.72 1.19
N MET A 60 4.79 6.55 0.40
CA MET A 60 5.60 7.66 -0.11
C MET A 60 4.78 8.63 -0.96
N PHE A 61 3.95 8.11 -1.88
CA PHE A 61 3.05 8.92 -2.70
C PHE A 61 2.08 9.74 -1.85
N LEU A 62 1.43 9.09 -0.87
CA LEU A 62 0.51 9.72 0.07
C LEU A 62 1.22 10.65 1.08
N GLY A 63 2.55 10.62 1.12
CA GLY A 63 3.41 11.56 1.82
C GLY A 63 3.77 12.80 1.01
N GLY A 64 3.40 12.86 -0.27
CA GLY A 64 3.75 13.96 -1.19
C GLY A 64 5.11 13.79 -1.86
N ALA A 65 5.71 12.60 -1.83
CA ALA A 65 6.96 12.35 -2.53
C ALA A 65 6.74 12.35 -4.05
N SER A 66 7.44 13.24 -4.76
CA SER A 66 7.36 13.38 -6.22
C SER A 66 8.30 12.42 -6.97
N ASP A 67 9.36 11.94 -6.32
CA ASP A 67 10.36 11.05 -6.89
C ASP A 67 10.35 9.71 -6.16
N ILE A 68 9.42 8.83 -6.55
CA ILE A 68 9.23 7.52 -5.94
C ILE A 68 10.08 6.50 -6.71
N PRO A 69 11.08 5.85 -6.07
CA PRO A 69 11.99 4.97 -6.76
C PRO A 69 11.29 3.84 -7.53
N VAL A 70 11.70 3.62 -8.77
CA VAL A 70 11.40 2.39 -9.52
C VAL A 70 12.29 1.26 -8.99
N GLY A 71 11.75 0.05 -8.82
CA GLY A 71 12.56 -1.14 -8.47
C GLY A 71 12.64 -1.62 -7.02
N ALA A 72 12.11 -0.91 -6.00
CA ALA A 72 12.13 -1.39 -4.61
C ALA A 72 10.72 -1.72 -4.08
N CYS A 73 10.55 -2.93 -3.53
CA CYS A 73 9.39 -3.39 -2.76
C CYS A 73 8.08 -3.69 -3.53
N GLY A 74 8.15 -4.74 -4.35
CA GLY A 74 7.03 -5.65 -4.62
C GLY A 74 7.62 -7.06 -4.61
N GLY A 75 7.28 -7.86 -3.59
CA GLY A 75 7.89 -9.16 -3.33
C GLY A 75 8.01 -10.05 -4.56
N ARG A 76 9.21 -10.12 -5.12
CA ARG A 76 9.72 -11.31 -5.80
C ARG A 76 11.04 -11.60 -5.11
N ALA A 77 11.02 -12.61 -4.23
CA ALA A 77 12.25 -13.33 -3.95
C ALA A 77 12.88 -13.68 -5.30
N ALA A 78 14.15 -13.33 -5.47
CA ALA A 78 14.96 -13.80 -6.57
C ALA A 78 14.76 -15.31 -6.68
N ARG A 79 14.27 -15.77 -7.82
CA ARG A 79 14.19 -17.21 -8.10
C ARG A 79 15.65 -17.65 -8.26
N SER A 80 16.11 -18.51 -7.35
CA SER A 80 17.38 -19.24 -7.41
C SER A 80 17.55 -19.99 -8.71
#